data_AF-A0A6A4VQL6-F1
#
_entry.id   AF-A0A6A4VQL6-F1
#
_cell.length_a   1.000
_cell.length_b   1.000
_cell.length_c   1.000
_cell.angle_alpha   90.00
_cell.angle_beta   90.00
_cell.angle_gamma   90.00
#
_symmetry.space_group_name_H-M   'P 1'
#
loop_
_entity.id
_entity.type
_entity.pdbx_description
1 polymer ?
#
loop_
_entity_poly.entity_id
_entity_poly.type
_entity_poly.pdbx_seq_one_letter_code
_entity_poly.pdbx_strand_id
1 'polypeptide(L)'
;MTSPPDPYATGRVQAQRCQLPPTEPGVFKGDHTTFRIWLNAFETYIETRCSSSSERLHYLGYYTAGEARNAITGFLQMGTADAYQQAKKRLTDR
;
A
#
# COMPACT_ATOMS: atom_id res chain seq x y z
N MET A 1 4.96 -25.98 -53.26
CA MET A 1 5.22 -24.76 -52.48
C MET A 1 4.00 -24.50 -51.61
N THR A 2 3.97 -25.06 -50.41
CA THR A 2 3.00 -24.69 -49.37
C THR A 2 3.64 -25.13 -48.05
N SER A 3 4.11 -24.15 -47.29
CA SER A 3 4.77 -24.35 -45.99
C SER A 3 3.85 -25.09 -45.00
N PRO A 4 4.41 -25.87 -44.05
CA PRO A 4 3.64 -26.40 -42.94
C PRO A 4 3.16 -25.27 -42.01
N PRO A 5 1.99 -25.39 -41.37
CA PRO A 5 1.56 -24.43 -40.35
C PRO A 5 2.42 -24.56 -39.09
N ASP A 6 2.96 -23.43 -38.63
CA ASP A 6 3.76 -23.32 -37.42
C ASP A 6 3.02 -23.84 -36.16
N PRO A 7 3.64 -24.69 -35.32
CA PRO A 7 3.08 -25.15 -34.06
C PRO A 7 3.18 -24.12 -32.91
N TYR A 8 3.51 -22.86 -33.20
CA TYR A 8 3.77 -21.83 -32.20
C TYR A 8 2.70 -20.74 -32.12
N ALA A 9 1.42 -21.10 -32.16
CA ALA A 9 0.37 -20.23 -31.64
C ALA A 9 0.34 -20.36 -30.10
N THR A 10 1.41 -19.89 -29.47
CA THR A 10 1.50 -19.70 -28.02
C THR A 10 0.52 -18.60 -27.62
N GLY A 11 -0.74 -19.00 -27.40
CA GLY A 11 -1.74 -18.23 -26.67
C GLY A 11 -1.54 -18.41 -25.18
N ARG A 12 -0.35 -18.07 -24.65
CA ARG A 12 -0.24 -17.84 -23.20
C ARG A 12 -0.95 -16.54 -22.92
N VAL A 13 -2.23 -16.63 -22.59
CA VAL A 13 -2.88 -15.62 -21.76
C VAL A 13 -1.95 -15.40 -20.59
N GLN A 14 -1.24 -14.27 -20.61
CA GLN A 14 -0.48 -13.81 -19.47
C GLN A 14 -1.52 -13.65 -18.39
N ALA A 15 -1.58 -14.64 -17.50
CA ALA A 15 -2.17 -14.47 -16.21
C ALA A 15 -1.38 -13.32 -15.59
N GLN A 16 -1.91 -12.11 -15.77
CA GLN A 16 -1.55 -10.93 -15.01
C GLN A 16 -2.06 -11.20 -13.59
N ARG A 17 -1.48 -12.23 -12.96
CA ARG A 17 -1.32 -12.27 -11.52
C ARG A 17 -0.51 -11.01 -11.29
N CYS A 18 -1.20 -9.96 -10.86
CA CYS A 18 -0.60 -8.82 -10.19
C CYS A 18 0.09 -9.35 -8.93
N GLN A 19 1.11 -10.18 -9.09
CA GLN A 19 2.20 -10.30 -8.15
C GLN A 19 3.00 -9.04 -8.42
N LEU A 20 2.47 -7.92 -7.93
CA LEU A 20 3.31 -6.76 -7.71
C LEU A 20 4.51 -7.34 -6.94
N PRO A 21 5.77 -7.09 -7.38
CA PRO A 21 6.92 -7.37 -6.51
C PRO A 21 6.60 -6.75 -5.15
N PRO A 22 7.12 -7.24 -4.01
CA PRO A 22 6.88 -6.61 -2.71
C PRO A 22 7.37 -5.16 -2.80
N THR A 23 6.48 -4.29 -3.25
CA THR A 23 6.79 -2.93 -3.69
C THR A 23 6.56 -2.19 -2.42
N GLU A 24 7.67 -1.87 -1.77
CA GLU A 24 7.66 -0.98 -0.65
C GLU A 24 6.70 0.19 -0.95
N PRO A 25 5.69 0.41 -0.10
CA PRO A 25 4.71 1.45 -0.36
C PRO A 25 5.45 2.78 -0.52
N GLY A 26 5.13 3.56 -1.56
CA GLY A 26 5.71 4.90 -1.71
C GLY A 26 5.32 5.81 -0.54
N VAL A 27 5.86 7.03 -0.47
CA VAL A 27 5.40 7.99 0.54
C VAL A 27 4.11 8.66 0.08
N PHE A 28 3.04 8.54 0.87
CA PHE A 28 1.75 9.17 0.62
C PHE A 28 1.77 10.64 1.02
N LYS A 29 1.47 11.52 0.06
CA LYS A 29 1.53 12.98 0.25
C LYS A 29 0.16 13.64 0.47
N GLY A 30 -0.94 12.92 0.23
CA GLY A 30 -2.30 13.46 0.36
C GLY A 30 -3.23 13.21 -0.83
N ASP A 31 -2.86 12.38 -1.81
CA ASP A 31 -3.70 12.11 -2.99
C ASP A 31 -4.88 11.16 -2.72
N HIS A 32 -6.10 11.67 -2.58
CA HIS A 32 -7.26 10.85 -2.13
C HIS A 32 -7.60 9.69 -3.08
N THR A 33 -7.41 9.87 -4.39
CA THR A 33 -7.68 8.83 -5.41
C THR A 33 -6.73 7.64 -5.30
N THR A 34 -5.49 7.87 -4.85
CA THR A 34 -4.49 6.82 -4.68
C THR A 34 -4.41 6.32 -3.24
N PHE A 35 -5.01 7.03 -2.28
CA PHE A 35 -4.96 6.67 -0.86
C PHE A 35 -5.40 5.23 -0.60
N ARG A 36 -6.52 4.79 -1.18
CA ARG A 36 -7.02 3.41 -0.97
C ARG A 36 -6.06 2.35 -1.51
N ILE A 37 -5.46 2.62 -2.67
CA ILE A 37 -4.49 1.73 -3.32
C ILE A 37 -3.21 1.67 -2.47
N TRP A 38 -2.73 2.83 -2.05
CA TRP A 38 -1.56 2.97 -1.19
C TRP A 38 -1.76 2.32 0.17
N LEU A 39 -2.92 2.53 0.80
CA LEU A 39 -3.23 1.98 2.11
C LEU A 39 -3.23 0.45 2.07
N ASN A 40 -3.84 -0.16 1.04
CA ASN A 40 -3.84 -1.61 0.88
C ASN A 40 -2.41 -2.17 0.70
N ALA A 41 -1.58 -1.49 -0.10
CA ALA A 41 -0.18 -1.84 -0.28
C ALA A 41 0.62 -1.70 1.03
N PHE A 42 0.39 -0.61 1.76
CA PHE A 42 1.01 -0.33 3.04
C PHE A 42 0.61 -1.37 4.10
N GLU A 43 -0.67 -1.71 4.22
CA GLU A 43 -1.16 -2.73 5.15
C GLU A 43 -0.56 -4.10 4.86
N THR A 44 -0.52 -4.50 3.59
CA THR A 44 0.12 -5.76 3.19
C THR A 44 1.62 -5.75 3.53
N TYR A 45 2.32 -4.64 3.28
CA TYR A 45 3.74 -4.50 3.59
C TYR A 45 4.02 -4.58 5.09
N ILE A 46 3.32 -3.79 5.90
CA ILE A 46 3.56 -3.76 7.35
C ILE A 46 3.07 -5.04 8.03
N GLU A 47 2.04 -5.72 7.53
CA GLU A 47 1.55 -6.96 8.14
C GLU A 47 2.59 -8.07 8.09
N THR A 48 3.43 -8.08 7.06
CA THR A 48 4.58 -9.01 6.96
C THR A 48 5.78 -8.62 7.82
N ARG A 49 5.83 -7.38 8.35
CA ARG A 49 7.00 -6.83 9.06
C ARG A 49 6.75 -6.55 10.54
N CYS A 50 5.55 -6.13 10.88
CA CYS A 50 5.18 -5.59 12.18
C CYS A 50 3.89 -6.24 12.68
N SER A 51 3.95 -6.86 13.84
CA SER A 51 2.77 -7.43 14.51
C SER A 51 2.10 -6.44 15.47
N SER A 52 2.84 -5.44 15.95
CA SER A 52 2.38 -4.46 16.94
C SER A 52 1.75 -3.23 16.30
N SER A 53 0.58 -2.82 16.79
CA SER A 53 -0.13 -1.63 16.29
C SER A 53 0.65 -0.33 16.49
N SER A 54 1.42 -0.21 17.57
CA SER A 54 2.31 0.93 17.81
C SER A 54 3.39 1.05 16.73
N GLU A 55 4.00 -0.07 16.33
CA GLU A 55 5.03 -0.12 15.29
C GLU A 55 4.44 0.23 13.91
N ARG A 56 3.26 -0.33 13.60
CA ARG A 56 2.49 0.03 12.39
C ARG A 56 2.19 1.53 12.33
N LEU A 57 1.85 2.15 13.46
CA LEU A 57 1.61 3.59 13.55
C LEU A 57 2.89 4.40 13.28
N HIS A 58 4.04 3.99 13.82
CA HIS A 58 5.31 4.63 13.50
C HIS A 58 5.65 4.56 12.01
N TYR A 59 5.46 3.39 11.40
CA TYR A 59 5.63 3.23 9.95
C TYR A 59 4.62 4.06 9.16
N LEU A 60 3.37 4.17 9.61
CA LEU A 60 2.35 5.00 8.96
C LEU A 60 2.81 6.46 8.91
N GLY A 61 3.41 6.97 9.98
CA GLY A 61 4.03 8.30 10.00
C GLY A 61 5.24 8.44 9.09
N TYR A 62 6.04 7.38 8.93
CA TYR A 62 7.21 7.38 8.05
C TYR A 62 6.83 7.41 6.56
N TYR A 63 5.83 6.62 6.18
CA TYR A 63 5.35 6.53 4.81
C TYR A 63 4.27 7.57 4.46
N THR A 64 4.02 8.53 5.34
CA THR A 64 3.18 9.71 5.04
C THR A 64 4.04 10.98 5.08
N ALA A 65 3.71 11.94 4.22
CA ALA A 65 4.36 13.25 4.16
C ALA A 65 3.34 14.37 3.90
N GLY A 66 3.79 15.61 4.04
CA GLY A 66 2.97 16.80 3.79
C GLY A 66 1.71 16.85 4.65
N GLU A 67 0.57 17.06 4.00
CA GLU A 67 -0.72 17.18 4.67
C GLU A 67 -1.20 15.89 5.33
N ALA A 68 -0.92 14.74 4.72
CA ALA A 68 -1.28 13.44 5.26
C ALA A 68 -0.59 13.19 6.60
N ARG A 69 0.72 13.43 6.66
CA ARG A 69 1.50 13.30 7.91
C ARG A 69 1.00 14.26 8.98
N ASN A 70 0.76 15.51 8.62
CA ASN A 70 0.30 16.51 9.57
C ASN A 70 -1.07 16.13 10.17
N ALA A 71 -1.96 15.54 9.37
CA ALA A 71 -3.26 15.06 9.84
C ALA A 71 -3.15 13.93 10.88
N ILE A 72 -2.08 13.12 10.82
CA ILE A 72 -1.89 11.99 11.74
C ILE A 72 -0.86 12.23 12.84
N THR A 73 -0.10 13.32 12.80
CA THR A 73 0.92 13.68 13.79
C THR A 73 0.40 13.65 15.24
N GLY A 74 -0.85 14.06 15.47
CA GLY A 74 -1.47 13.98 16.79
C GLY A 74 -1.61 12.55 17.30
N PHE A 75 -1.96 11.61 16.41
CA PHE A 75 -2.09 10.19 16.74
C PHE A 75 -0.73 9.52 16.89
N LEU A 76 0.26 9.89 16.07
CA LEU A 76 1.64 9.37 16.19
C LEU A 76 2.22 9.59 17.59
N GLN A 77 1.89 10.71 18.24
CA GLN A 77 2.35 11.03 19.61
C GLN A 77 1.66 10.17 20.68
N MET A 78 0.46 9.64 20.42
CA MET A 78 -0.24 8.78 21.37
C MET A 78 0.36 7.38 21.42
N GLY A 79 0.83 6.85 20.28
CA GLY A 79 1.52 5.54 20.24
C GLY A 79 0.64 4.32 20.55
N THR A 80 -0.68 4.49 20.65
CA THR A 80 -1.62 3.42 21.04
C THR A 80 -2.18 2.68 19.83
N ALA A 81 -2.73 1.48 20.06
CA ALA A 81 -3.40 0.71 19.01
C ALA A 81 -4.61 1.45 18.42
N ASP A 82 -5.36 2.16 19.27
CA ASP A 82 -6.49 2.98 18.89
C ASP A 82 -6.05 4.18 18.01
N ALA A 83 -4.90 4.79 18.33
CA ALA A 83 -4.33 5.88 17.53
C ALA A 83 -4.02 5.45 16.09
N TYR A 84 -3.63 4.19 15.84
CA TYR A 84 -3.47 3.66 14.48
C TYR A 84 -4.78 3.64 13.71
N GLN A 85 -5.85 3.15 14.31
CA GLN A 85 -7.16 3.09 13.67
C GLN A 85 -7.71 4.51 13.41
N GLN A 86 -7.55 5.42 14.37
CA GLN A 86 -7.95 6.82 14.21
C GLN A 86 -7.14 7.53 13.13
N ALA A 87 -5.82 7.32 13.07
CA ALA A 87 -4.95 7.87 12.02
C ALA A 87 -5.38 7.41 10.62
N LYS A 88 -5.62 6.11 10.44
CA LYS A 88 -6.14 5.55 9.18
C LYS A 88 -7.49 6.17 8.80
N LYS A 89 -8.40 6.27 9.77
CA LYS A 89 -9.73 6.87 9.55
C LYS A 89 -9.58 8.33 9.13
N ARG A 90 -8.69 9.09 9.78
CA ARG A 90 -8.42 10.48 9.45
C ARG A 90 -7.86 10.64 8.04
N LEU A 91 -7.00 9.74 7.58
CA LEU A 91 -6.49 9.75 6.21
C LEU A 91 -7.55 9.32 5.17
N THR A 92 -8.49 8.47 5.56
CA THR A 92 -9.60 8.02 4.69
C THR A 92 -10.68 9.09 4.54
N ASP A 93 -10.93 9.85 5.59
CA ASP A 93 -11.97 10.86 5.69
C ASP A 93 -11.60 12.20 5.01
N ARG A 94 -10.32 12.42 4.73
CA ARG A 94 -9.86 13.63 4.03
C ARG A 94 -10.16 13.57 2.53
#